data_AF-A0A6L7MN23-F1
#
_entry.id   AF-A0A6L7MN23-F1
#
_cell.length_a   1.000
_cell.length_b   1.000
_cell.length_c   1.000
_cell.angle_alpha   90.00
_cell.angle_beta   90.00
_cell.angle_gamma   90.00
#
_symmetry.space_group_name_H-M   'P 1'
#
loop_
_entity.id
_entity.type
_entity.pdbx_description
1 polymer ?
#
loop_
_entity_poly.entity_id
_entity_poly.type
_entity_poly.pdbx_seq_one_letter_code
_entity_poly.pdbx_strand_id
1 'polypeptide(L)'
;MAHSTDKPREHAVRRGDIDLTFFEWGKAGDPQVLLVHATGFHARCWDQTVAELGPGFHAYALDMRGHGRSTKQGPHKWSGFGADVAAFVEAMGMDSAIGVGHSMGGHSVVQAAAAHPSRLRSLLLVDPVIMSPEAVRDHPVGAFLSAEDHPVSRRRYQWDSPASMFERFKNRHPFNLWRPEVLRDYCDHGVIAEGDGYVLACPPVVEASIYLDSGRPDLMPIIESLPHPVTVLRAHKRETREGPMDFSQSPTWEGLAAAFPNGQDVYLPELTHFIPMQRPDLVASHIKVLAAAT
;
A
#
# COMPACT_ATOMS: atom_id res chain seq x y z
N MET A 1 2.55 -1.48 27.57
CA MET A 1 2.25 -0.04 27.44
C MET A 1 0.98 0.08 26.62
N ALA A 2 0.03 0.93 27.01
CA ALA A 2 -1.25 1.04 26.32
C ALA A 2 -1.05 1.65 24.92
N HIS A 3 -1.36 0.89 23.86
CA HIS A 3 -1.45 1.42 22.51
C HIS A 3 -2.51 2.52 22.47
N SER A 4 -2.25 3.60 21.74
CA SER A 4 -3.22 4.69 21.55
C SER A 4 -4.50 4.12 20.91
N THR A 5 -5.62 4.22 21.61
CA THR A 5 -6.92 3.59 21.29
C THR A 5 -7.84 4.49 20.46
N ASP A 6 -7.34 5.59 19.88
CA ASP A 6 -8.20 6.49 19.13
C ASP A 6 -8.59 5.86 17.80
N LYS A 7 -9.89 5.57 17.66
CA LYS A 7 -10.48 5.17 16.38
C LYS A 7 -10.23 6.28 15.35
N PRO A 8 -9.88 5.93 14.10
CA PRO A 8 -9.72 6.95 13.07
C PRO A 8 -11.02 7.72 12.84
N ARG A 9 -10.86 8.97 12.41
CA ARG A 9 -11.94 9.71 11.76
C ARG A 9 -11.96 9.35 10.28
N GLU A 10 -13.13 8.99 9.76
CA GLU A 10 -13.33 8.68 8.35
C GLU A 10 -13.76 9.94 7.58
N HIS A 11 -13.15 10.15 6.43
CA HIS A 11 -13.35 11.33 5.59
C HIS A 11 -13.39 10.92 4.12
N ALA A 12 -13.98 11.77 3.27
CA ALA A 12 -13.94 11.60 1.82
C ALA A 12 -13.52 12.91 1.15
N VAL A 13 -12.77 12.79 0.06
CA VAL A 13 -12.41 13.90 -0.82
C VAL A 13 -12.74 13.56 -2.27
N ARG A 14 -13.36 14.51 -2.96
CA ARG A 14 -13.75 14.38 -4.36
C ARG A 14 -12.55 14.65 -5.28
N ARG A 15 -12.24 13.73 -6.20
CA ARG A 15 -11.25 13.93 -7.28
C ARG A 15 -11.89 13.61 -8.63
N GLY A 16 -12.28 14.65 -9.37
CA GLY A 16 -12.97 14.46 -10.65
C GLY A 16 -14.29 13.71 -10.48
N ASP A 17 -14.37 12.50 -11.02
CA ASP A 17 -15.53 11.63 -10.97
C ASP A 17 -15.47 10.56 -9.86
N ILE A 18 -14.37 10.49 -9.10
CA ILE A 18 -14.19 9.53 -8.00
C ILE A 18 -14.20 10.20 -6.62
N ASP A 19 -14.66 9.46 -5.63
CA ASP A 19 -14.56 9.79 -4.21
C ASP A 19 -13.48 8.91 -3.58
N LEU A 20 -12.50 9.57 -2.99
CA LEU A 20 -11.40 8.95 -2.27
C LEU A 20 -11.68 9.05 -0.77
N THR A 21 -11.89 7.90 -0.13
CA THR A 21 -12.03 7.81 1.34
C THR A 21 -10.65 7.74 1.98
N PHE A 22 -10.50 8.38 3.12
CA PHE A 22 -9.29 8.28 3.93
C PHE A 22 -9.63 8.29 5.42
N PHE A 23 -8.68 7.83 6.21
CA PHE A 23 -8.78 7.74 7.66
C PHE A 23 -7.70 8.61 8.29
N GLU A 24 -8.08 9.37 9.30
CA GLU A 24 -7.22 10.34 9.98
C GLU A 24 -7.08 9.99 11.47
N TRP A 25 -5.83 9.98 11.96
CA TRP A 25 -5.49 9.81 13.37
C TRP A 25 -4.68 10.99 13.89
N GLY A 26 -4.78 11.22 15.20
CA GLY A 26 -4.06 12.28 15.87
C GLY A 26 -4.69 13.66 15.70
N LYS A 27 -3.98 14.69 16.14
CA LYS A 27 -4.37 16.10 15.99
C LYS A 27 -3.59 16.69 14.82
N ALA A 28 -4.17 17.70 14.18
CA ALA A 28 -3.50 18.44 13.13
C ALA A 28 -2.16 19.00 13.62
N GLY A 29 -1.09 18.77 12.85
CA GLY A 29 0.26 19.24 13.14
C GLY A 29 1.34 18.27 12.69
N ASP A 30 2.58 18.57 13.07
CA ASP A 30 3.74 17.74 12.76
C ASP A 30 4.08 16.73 13.87
N PRO A 31 4.66 15.57 13.51
CA PRO A 31 4.94 15.10 12.15
C PRO A 31 3.70 14.54 11.42
N GLN A 32 3.52 14.96 10.16
CA GLN A 32 2.53 14.39 9.24
C GLN A 32 3.01 13.10 8.57
N VAL A 33 2.15 12.08 8.46
CA VAL A 33 2.44 10.80 7.82
C VAL A 33 1.32 10.41 6.86
N LEU A 34 1.66 10.14 5.60
CA LEU A 34 0.76 9.59 4.60
C LEU A 34 1.03 8.10 4.41
N LEU A 35 0.00 7.27 4.50
CA LEU A 35 0.07 5.81 4.42
C LEU A 35 -0.76 5.32 3.24
N VAL A 36 -0.11 4.64 2.28
CA VAL A 36 -0.74 4.15 1.04
C VAL A 36 -0.60 2.63 0.94
N HIS A 37 -1.73 1.92 0.86
CA HIS A 37 -1.80 0.46 0.92
C HIS A 37 -1.45 -0.24 -0.41
N ALA A 38 -1.30 -1.56 -0.37
CA ALA A 38 -1.07 -2.44 -1.54
C ALA A 38 -2.35 -2.75 -2.35
N THR A 39 -2.21 -3.25 -3.57
CA THR A 39 -3.33 -3.75 -4.38
C THR A 39 -4.11 -4.85 -3.64
N GLY A 40 -5.44 -4.78 -3.62
CA GLY A 40 -6.30 -5.73 -2.92
C GLY A 40 -6.40 -5.52 -1.39
N PHE A 41 -5.78 -4.46 -0.87
CA PHE A 41 -5.85 -4.05 0.54
C PHE A 41 -6.72 -2.78 0.70
N HIS A 42 -6.69 -2.19 1.89
CA HIS A 42 -7.39 -0.95 2.23
C HIS A 42 -6.59 -0.15 3.28
N ALA A 43 -6.94 1.12 3.46
CA ALA A 43 -6.29 2.06 4.37
C ALA A 43 -6.19 1.52 5.81
N ARG A 44 -7.24 0.85 6.29
CA ARG A 44 -7.28 0.29 7.66
C ARG A 44 -6.31 -0.88 7.91
N CYS A 45 -5.56 -1.34 6.90
CA CYS A 45 -4.44 -2.24 7.14
C CYS A 45 -3.26 -1.57 7.86
N TRP A 46 -3.28 -0.23 7.97
CA TRP A 46 -2.28 0.54 8.69
C TRP A 46 -2.60 0.78 10.16
N ASP A 47 -3.77 0.37 10.65
CA ASP A 47 -4.23 0.62 12.02
C ASP A 47 -3.19 0.23 13.07
N GLN A 48 -2.63 -0.98 12.95
CA GLN A 48 -1.62 -1.46 13.90
C GLN A 48 -0.29 -0.72 13.74
N THR A 49 0.10 -0.30 12.53
CA THR A 49 1.28 0.55 12.35
C THR A 49 1.07 1.91 13.04
N VAL A 50 -0.11 2.51 12.90
CA VAL A 50 -0.44 3.79 13.58
C VAL A 50 -0.51 3.61 15.10
N ALA A 51 -1.05 2.50 15.59
CA ALA A 51 -1.04 2.17 17.01
C ALA A 51 0.38 2.07 17.58
N GLU A 52 1.32 1.51 16.81
CA GLU A 52 2.74 1.41 17.16
C GLU A 52 3.49 2.75 17.02
N LEU A 53 3.03 3.70 16.20
CA LEU A 53 3.56 5.07 16.19
C LEU A 53 3.37 5.75 17.55
N GLY A 54 2.22 5.53 18.18
CA GLY A 54 1.86 6.18 19.43
C GLY A 54 1.39 7.63 19.24
N PRO A 55 1.17 8.37 20.34
CA PRO A 55 0.69 9.74 20.28
C PRO A 55 1.74 10.68 19.66
N GLY A 56 1.27 11.80 19.07
CA GLY A 56 2.13 12.86 18.55
C GLY A 56 2.25 12.88 17.02
N PHE A 57 1.78 11.85 16.33
CA PHE A 57 1.73 11.83 14.87
C PHE A 57 0.36 12.28 14.35
N HIS A 58 0.36 12.99 13.22
CA HIS A 58 -0.83 13.25 12.42
C HIS A 58 -0.82 12.34 11.20
N ALA A 59 -1.58 11.25 11.26
CA ALA A 59 -1.51 10.19 10.24
C ALA A 59 -2.75 10.17 9.35
N TYR A 60 -2.52 9.97 8.07
CA TYR A 60 -3.53 9.79 7.03
C TYR A 60 -3.32 8.44 6.35
N ALA A 61 -4.37 7.62 6.24
CA ALA A 61 -4.36 6.40 5.42
C ALA A 61 -5.43 6.50 4.34
N LEU A 62 -5.02 6.39 3.08
CA LEU A 62 -5.88 6.60 1.92
C LEU A 62 -6.38 5.27 1.34
N ASP A 63 -7.70 5.13 1.14
CA ASP A 63 -8.25 4.08 0.29
C ASP A 63 -8.11 4.49 -1.17
N MET A 64 -7.34 3.74 -1.94
CA MET A 64 -7.15 4.02 -3.36
C MET A 64 -8.41 3.66 -4.17
N ARG A 65 -8.58 4.27 -5.35
CA ARG A 65 -9.68 3.89 -6.26
C ARG A 65 -9.74 2.36 -6.46
N GLY A 66 -10.93 1.81 -6.54
CA GLY A 66 -11.14 0.36 -6.63
C GLY A 66 -11.01 -0.40 -5.29
N HIS A 67 -10.69 0.28 -4.18
CA HIS A 67 -10.43 -0.36 -2.89
C HIS A 67 -11.23 0.26 -1.75
N GLY A 68 -11.29 -0.47 -0.63
CA GLY A 68 -11.83 0.01 0.64
C GLY A 68 -13.19 0.68 0.50
N ARG A 69 -13.32 1.91 0.98
CA ARG A 69 -14.56 2.70 0.92
C ARG A 69 -14.62 3.67 -0.26
N SER A 70 -13.50 3.88 -0.96
CA SER A 70 -13.44 4.69 -2.19
C SER A 70 -14.29 4.14 -3.32
N THR A 71 -14.52 4.96 -4.35
CA THR A 71 -15.21 4.56 -5.59
C THR A 71 -14.60 3.29 -6.18
N LYS A 72 -15.46 2.30 -6.51
CA LYS A 72 -15.04 0.94 -6.91
C LYS A 72 -15.11 0.68 -8.43
N GLN A 73 -15.58 1.65 -9.21
CA GLN A 73 -15.79 1.47 -10.65
C GLN A 73 -14.45 1.41 -11.38
N GLY A 74 -14.04 0.22 -11.80
CA GLY A 74 -12.88 -0.01 -12.67
C GLY A 74 -13.22 0.02 -14.17
N PRO A 75 -12.26 -0.32 -15.05
CA PRO A 75 -10.90 -0.76 -14.76
C PRO A 75 -9.95 0.39 -14.38
N HIS A 76 -8.81 0.06 -13.76
CA HIS A 76 -7.81 1.05 -13.34
C HIS A 76 -6.40 0.70 -13.83
N LYS A 77 -5.64 1.75 -14.17
CA LYS A 77 -4.23 1.68 -14.60
C LYS A 77 -3.32 2.25 -13.53
N TRP A 78 -2.06 1.79 -13.50
CA TRP A 78 -1.11 2.17 -12.44
C TRP A 78 -0.75 3.66 -12.45
N SER A 79 -0.73 4.28 -13.63
CA SER A 79 -0.51 5.74 -13.76
C SER A 79 -1.57 6.59 -13.04
N GLY A 80 -2.79 6.07 -12.85
CA GLY A 80 -3.85 6.79 -12.15
C GLY A 80 -3.57 6.96 -10.65
N PHE A 81 -2.94 5.97 -10.04
CA PHE A 81 -2.71 5.91 -8.59
C PHE A 81 -1.69 6.94 -8.10
N GLY A 82 -0.56 7.10 -8.79
CA GLY A 82 0.41 8.15 -8.45
C GLY A 82 -0.22 9.54 -8.49
N ALA A 83 -1.05 9.79 -9.51
CA ALA A 83 -1.76 11.04 -9.65
C ALA A 83 -2.85 11.25 -8.59
N ASP A 84 -3.52 10.17 -8.14
CA ASP A 84 -4.47 10.24 -7.01
C ASP A 84 -3.77 10.70 -5.73
N VAL A 85 -2.64 10.06 -5.42
CA VAL A 85 -1.87 10.36 -4.21
C VAL A 85 -1.33 11.80 -4.26
N ALA A 86 -0.84 12.25 -5.42
CA ALA A 86 -0.41 13.63 -5.62
C ALA A 86 -1.55 14.63 -5.32
N ALA A 87 -2.71 14.43 -5.93
CA ALA A 87 -3.88 15.29 -5.71
C ALA A 87 -4.38 15.23 -4.25
N PHE A 88 -4.28 14.07 -3.59
CA PHE A 88 -4.63 13.93 -2.18
C PHE A 88 -3.69 14.74 -1.28
N VAL A 89 -2.38 14.63 -1.49
CA VAL A 89 -1.35 15.39 -0.77
C VAL A 89 -1.59 16.90 -0.91
N GLU A 90 -1.93 17.37 -2.10
CA GLU A 90 -2.29 18.77 -2.35
C GLU A 90 -3.59 19.16 -1.63
N ALA A 91 -4.65 18.36 -1.77
CA ALA A 91 -5.97 18.66 -1.21
C ALA A 91 -5.98 18.71 0.33
N MET A 92 -5.17 17.87 0.98
CA MET A 92 -5.02 17.87 2.44
C MET A 92 -4.11 19.00 2.94
N GLY A 93 -3.53 19.79 2.04
CA GLY A 93 -2.61 20.86 2.41
C GLY A 93 -1.36 20.36 3.12
N MET A 94 -0.94 19.12 2.85
CA MET A 94 0.23 18.54 3.50
C MET A 94 1.47 19.37 3.22
N ASP A 95 2.26 19.57 4.26
CA ASP A 95 3.51 20.33 4.21
C ASP A 95 4.59 19.49 4.89
N SER A 96 5.64 19.14 4.15
CA SER A 96 6.76 18.35 4.67
C SER A 96 6.35 16.98 5.27
N ALA A 97 5.34 16.29 4.74
CA ALA A 97 4.89 15.00 5.28
C ALA A 97 5.85 13.82 4.96
N ILE A 98 5.79 12.75 5.75
CA ILE A 98 6.47 11.49 5.45
C ILE A 98 5.55 10.64 4.58
N GLY A 99 5.99 10.28 3.37
CA GLY A 99 5.25 9.40 2.47
C GLY A 99 5.60 7.93 2.69
N VAL A 100 4.64 7.11 3.10
CA VAL A 100 4.81 5.68 3.36
C VAL A 100 3.92 4.89 2.42
N GLY A 101 4.50 3.93 1.70
CA GLY A 101 3.75 3.16 0.72
C GLY A 101 4.15 1.69 0.69
N HIS A 102 3.17 0.78 0.72
CA HIS A 102 3.39 -0.66 0.58
C HIS A 102 3.07 -1.13 -0.84
N SER A 103 3.98 -1.88 -1.49
CA SER A 103 3.73 -2.48 -2.80
C SER A 103 3.34 -1.43 -3.86
N MET A 104 2.12 -1.48 -4.41
CA MET A 104 1.54 -0.43 -5.28
C MET A 104 1.54 0.96 -4.62
N GLY A 105 1.33 1.03 -3.31
CA GLY A 105 1.38 2.28 -2.56
C GLY A 105 2.77 2.91 -2.60
N GLY A 106 3.83 2.11 -2.52
CA GLY A 106 5.21 2.60 -2.63
C GLY A 106 5.50 3.20 -4.01
N HIS A 107 5.06 2.51 -5.07
CA HIS A 107 5.12 3.01 -6.45
C HIS A 107 4.34 4.34 -6.62
N SER A 108 3.21 4.47 -5.94
CA SER A 108 2.35 5.67 -6.03
C SER A 108 2.93 6.87 -5.28
N VAL A 109 3.51 6.63 -4.10
CA VAL A 109 4.13 7.69 -3.29
C VAL A 109 5.38 8.27 -3.95
N VAL A 110 6.16 7.46 -4.67
CA VAL A 110 7.30 7.96 -5.48
C VAL A 110 6.83 8.96 -6.53
N GLN A 111 5.76 8.65 -7.26
CA GLN A 111 5.19 9.57 -8.25
C GLN A 111 4.62 10.84 -7.59
N ALA A 112 3.97 10.71 -6.43
CA ALA A 112 3.45 11.85 -5.70
C ALA A 112 4.57 12.79 -5.19
N ALA A 113 5.69 12.22 -4.74
CA ALA A 113 6.86 13.00 -4.33
C ALA A 113 7.48 13.76 -5.51
N ALA A 114 7.49 13.16 -6.70
CA ALA A 114 7.96 13.83 -7.91
C ALA A 114 7.02 14.98 -8.34
N ALA A 115 5.71 14.79 -8.20
CA ALA A 115 4.72 15.82 -8.53
C ALA A 115 4.69 16.98 -7.52
N HIS A 116 4.93 16.70 -6.23
CA HIS A 116 4.91 17.68 -5.16
C HIS A 116 6.14 17.55 -4.23
N PRO A 117 7.35 17.87 -4.71
CA PRO A 117 8.60 17.58 -3.99
C PRO A 117 8.73 18.32 -2.66
N SER A 118 8.09 19.48 -2.49
CA SER A 118 8.10 20.21 -1.21
C SER A 118 7.11 19.69 -0.18
N ARG A 119 6.07 18.94 -0.61
CA ARG A 119 4.99 18.48 0.29
C ARG A 119 5.30 17.15 0.96
N LEU A 120 6.17 16.34 0.36
CA LEU A 120 6.71 15.13 0.97
C LEU A 120 8.18 15.37 1.26
N ARG A 121 8.63 15.16 2.50
CA ARG A 121 10.03 15.40 2.89
C ARG A 121 10.91 14.17 2.78
N SER A 122 10.33 12.97 2.95
CA SER A 122 11.05 11.70 2.94
C SER A 122 10.10 10.56 2.63
N LEU A 123 10.62 9.47 2.08
CA LEU A 123 9.83 8.30 1.72
C LEU A 123 10.26 7.04 2.48
N LEU A 124 9.26 6.28 2.94
CA LEU A 124 9.44 4.90 3.40
C LEU A 124 8.69 3.97 2.44
N LEU A 125 9.47 3.28 1.60
CA LEU A 125 8.94 2.35 0.60
C LEU A 125 9.00 0.95 1.17
N VAL A 126 7.83 0.39 1.50
CA VAL A 126 7.73 -0.96 2.06
C VAL A 126 7.45 -1.94 0.94
N ASP A 127 8.48 -2.70 0.59
CA ASP A 127 8.50 -3.70 -0.47
C ASP A 127 7.76 -3.27 -1.76
N PRO A 128 8.16 -2.13 -2.36
CA PRO A 128 7.44 -1.52 -3.47
C PRO A 128 7.52 -2.36 -4.74
N VAL A 129 6.47 -2.32 -5.55
CA VAL A 129 6.50 -2.94 -6.89
C VAL A 129 7.16 -1.97 -7.87
N ILE A 130 8.49 -1.98 -7.86
CA ILE A 130 9.34 -1.26 -8.79
C ILE A 130 10.39 -2.26 -9.29
N MET A 131 10.30 -2.60 -10.57
CA MET A 131 11.14 -3.61 -11.20
C MET A 131 12.42 -2.98 -11.76
N SER A 132 13.41 -3.80 -12.11
CA SER A 132 14.61 -3.32 -12.78
C SER A 132 14.29 -2.76 -14.18
N PRO A 133 15.11 -1.85 -14.73
CA PRO A 133 14.91 -1.34 -16.09
C PRO A 133 14.78 -2.45 -17.15
N GLU A 134 15.55 -3.53 -17.00
CA GLU A 134 15.50 -4.70 -17.88
C GLU A 134 14.16 -5.44 -17.72
N ALA A 135 13.72 -5.68 -16.49
CA ALA A 135 12.46 -6.36 -16.23
C ALA A 135 11.23 -5.57 -16.68
N VAL A 136 11.28 -4.24 -16.68
CA VAL A 136 10.23 -3.39 -17.27
C VAL A 136 10.23 -3.52 -18.79
N ARG A 137 11.41 -3.46 -19.42
CA ARG A 137 11.58 -3.59 -20.88
C ARG A 137 11.10 -4.96 -21.39
N ASP A 138 11.43 -6.01 -20.65
CA ASP A 138 11.13 -7.41 -20.97
C ASP A 138 9.76 -7.85 -20.40
N HIS A 139 8.99 -6.93 -19.79
CA HIS A 139 7.72 -7.26 -19.17
C HIS A 139 6.76 -7.82 -20.23
N PRO A 140 6.24 -9.06 -20.07
CA PRO A 140 5.35 -9.63 -21.06
C PRO A 140 4.08 -8.79 -21.18
N VAL A 141 3.82 -8.31 -22.40
CA VAL A 141 2.59 -7.61 -22.72
C VAL A 141 1.51 -8.65 -23.00
N GLY A 142 0.36 -8.53 -22.32
CA GLY A 142 -0.79 -9.40 -22.59
C GLY A 142 -0.68 -10.82 -22.01
N ALA A 143 0.03 -10.99 -20.89
CA ALA A 143 0.07 -12.28 -20.17
C ALA A 143 -1.34 -12.80 -19.80
N PHE A 144 -2.32 -11.89 -19.69
CA PHE A 144 -3.75 -12.19 -19.65
C PHE A 144 -4.47 -11.27 -20.65
N LEU A 145 -5.49 -11.81 -21.33
CA LEU A 145 -6.25 -11.10 -22.37
C LEU A 145 -7.25 -10.10 -21.78
N SER A 146 -7.78 -10.39 -20.59
CA SER A 146 -8.76 -9.59 -19.85
C SER A 146 -8.57 -9.70 -18.34
N ALA A 147 -9.28 -8.86 -17.57
CA ALA A 147 -9.24 -8.92 -16.11
C ALA A 147 -9.91 -10.20 -15.60
N GLU A 148 -10.93 -10.65 -16.32
CA GLU A 148 -11.70 -11.86 -16.05
C GLU A 148 -10.82 -13.12 -16.17
N ASP A 149 -9.81 -13.10 -17.05
CA ASP A 149 -8.86 -14.21 -17.22
C ASP A 149 -7.81 -14.30 -16.10
N HIS A 150 -7.59 -13.22 -15.35
CA HIS A 150 -6.60 -13.18 -14.29
C HIS A 150 -7.04 -14.01 -13.06
N PRO A 151 -6.20 -14.86 -12.45
CA PRO A 151 -6.60 -15.72 -11.33
C PRO A 151 -7.25 -14.99 -10.15
N VAL A 152 -6.82 -13.76 -9.87
CA VAL A 152 -7.39 -12.90 -8.81
C VAL A 152 -8.88 -12.62 -9.02
N SER A 153 -9.38 -12.57 -10.26
CA SER A 153 -10.81 -12.35 -10.55
C SER A 153 -11.72 -13.44 -9.95
N ARG A 154 -11.15 -14.61 -9.65
CA ARG A 154 -11.86 -15.79 -9.14
C ARG A 154 -11.80 -15.93 -7.62
N ARG A 155 -11.16 -14.98 -6.91
CA ARG A 155 -11.12 -15.02 -5.43
C ARG A 155 -12.54 -14.87 -4.88
N ARG A 156 -12.81 -15.50 -3.73
CA ARG A 156 -14.12 -15.46 -3.07
C ARG A 156 -14.55 -14.00 -2.82
N TYR A 157 -15.61 -13.57 -3.51
CA TYR A 157 -16.15 -12.22 -3.41
C TYR A 157 -17.12 -12.05 -2.24
N GLN A 158 -18.05 -13.00 -2.06
CA GLN A 158 -19.11 -12.94 -1.06
C GLN A 158 -18.73 -13.68 0.22
N TRP A 159 -19.10 -13.11 1.36
CA TRP A 159 -18.80 -13.58 2.71
C TRP A 159 -20.02 -13.43 3.62
N ASP A 160 -20.20 -14.39 4.50
CA ASP A 160 -21.31 -14.35 5.47
C ASP A 160 -21.04 -13.30 6.56
N SER A 161 -19.77 -13.12 6.94
CA SER A 161 -19.32 -12.10 7.88
C SER A 161 -17.82 -11.85 7.79
N PRO A 162 -17.31 -10.71 8.29
CA PRO A 162 -15.89 -10.53 8.54
C PRO A 162 -15.26 -11.64 9.40
N ALA A 163 -16.01 -12.16 10.38
CA ALA A 163 -15.55 -13.24 11.24
C ALA A 163 -15.33 -14.55 10.46
N SER A 164 -16.21 -14.90 9.51
CA SER A 164 -16.01 -16.09 8.67
C SER A 164 -14.83 -15.94 7.70
N MET A 165 -14.54 -14.70 7.28
CA MET A 165 -13.32 -14.36 6.54
C MET A 165 -12.06 -14.59 7.38
N PHE A 166 -12.03 -14.08 8.60
CA PHE A 166 -10.93 -14.27 9.55
C PHE A 166 -10.67 -15.75 9.83
N GLU A 167 -11.73 -16.51 10.18
CA GLU A 167 -11.63 -17.95 10.47
C GLU A 167 -11.07 -18.74 9.29
N ARG A 168 -11.41 -18.34 8.06
CA ARG A 168 -10.88 -18.97 6.85
C ARG A 168 -9.39 -18.71 6.67
N PHE A 169 -8.90 -17.52 6.98
CA PHE A 169 -7.52 -17.12 6.68
C PHE A 169 -6.51 -17.37 7.79
N LYS A 170 -6.88 -17.29 9.07
CA LYS A 170 -5.93 -17.28 10.21
C LYS A 170 -4.88 -18.38 10.24
N ASN A 171 -5.19 -19.56 9.70
CA ASN A 171 -4.27 -20.71 9.67
C ASN A 171 -3.64 -20.97 8.29
N ARG A 172 -3.88 -20.11 7.30
CA ARG A 172 -3.41 -20.29 5.92
C ARG A 172 -2.23 -19.38 5.64
N HIS A 173 -1.24 -19.91 4.95
CA HIS A 173 -0.18 -19.09 4.39
C HIS A 173 -0.74 -18.12 3.33
N PRO A 174 -0.28 -16.84 3.28
CA PRO A 174 0.69 -16.20 4.18
C PRO A 174 0.08 -15.55 5.44
N PHE A 175 -1.24 -15.55 5.59
CA PHE A 175 -1.94 -14.88 6.69
C PHE A 175 -1.60 -15.42 8.09
N ASN A 176 -1.21 -16.68 8.20
CA ASN A 176 -0.73 -17.27 9.46
C ASN A 176 0.60 -16.68 9.96
N LEU A 177 1.30 -15.92 9.13
CA LEU A 177 2.51 -15.18 9.51
C LEU A 177 2.19 -13.77 10.02
N TRP A 178 0.98 -13.27 9.79
CA TRP A 178 0.60 -11.92 10.17
C TRP A 178 0.28 -11.85 11.66
N ARG A 179 0.41 -10.66 12.24
CA ARG A 179 -0.13 -10.43 13.58
C ARG A 179 -1.66 -10.63 13.57
N PRO A 180 -2.24 -11.38 14.54
CA PRO A 180 -3.68 -11.67 14.55
C PRO A 180 -4.56 -10.42 14.49
N GLU A 181 -4.15 -9.34 15.17
CA GLU A 181 -4.83 -8.05 15.16
C GLU A 181 -4.82 -7.38 13.77
N VAL A 182 -3.73 -7.48 13.01
CA VAL A 182 -3.68 -6.96 11.63
C VAL A 182 -4.58 -7.78 10.71
N LEU A 183 -4.58 -9.11 10.86
CA LEU A 183 -5.48 -9.96 10.10
C LEU A 183 -6.95 -9.67 10.44
N ARG A 184 -7.24 -9.34 11.70
CA ARG A 184 -8.58 -8.93 12.13
C ARG A 184 -8.99 -7.64 11.44
N ASP A 185 -8.13 -6.62 11.42
CA ASP A 185 -8.39 -5.36 10.72
C ASP A 185 -8.60 -5.57 9.21
N TYR A 186 -7.79 -6.45 8.59
CA TYR A 186 -7.94 -6.83 7.18
C TYR A 186 -9.31 -7.46 6.89
N CYS A 187 -9.82 -8.31 7.77
CA CYS A 187 -11.12 -8.93 7.58
C CYS A 187 -12.29 -8.00 7.91
N ASP A 188 -12.21 -7.23 8.99
CA ASP A 188 -13.26 -6.32 9.44
C ASP A 188 -13.46 -5.13 8.50
N HIS A 189 -12.37 -4.66 7.89
CA HIS A 189 -12.38 -3.51 6.98
C HIS A 189 -12.15 -3.90 5.50
N GLY A 190 -11.96 -5.18 5.20
CA GLY A 190 -11.82 -5.70 3.84
C GLY A 190 -13.14 -6.03 3.14
N VAL A 191 -14.27 -5.85 3.83
CA VAL A 191 -15.61 -6.13 3.29
C VAL A 191 -16.60 -4.99 3.52
N ILE A 192 -17.60 -4.87 2.63
CA ILE A 192 -18.74 -3.96 2.72
C ILE A 192 -20.03 -4.78 2.86
N ALA A 193 -21.01 -4.27 3.60
CA ALA A 193 -22.32 -4.94 3.70
C ALA A 193 -23.06 -4.85 2.35
N GLU A 194 -23.62 -5.96 1.90
CA GLU A 194 -24.44 -6.06 0.68
C GLU A 194 -25.53 -7.11 0.91
N GLY A 195 -26.80 -6.69 0.86
CA GLY A 195 -27.91 -7.58 1.20
C GLY A 195 -27.87 -8.03 2.67
N ASP A 196 -27.97 -9.34 2.88
CA ASP A 196 -27.87 -10.00 4.19
C ASP A 196 -26.45 -10.46 4.55
N GLY A 197 -25.47 -10.18 3.68
CA GLY A 197 -24.09 -10.59 3.85
C GLY A 197 -23.10 -9.47 3.55
N TYR A 198 -21.92 -9.88 3.10
CA TYR A 198 -20.79 -9.00 2.84
C TYR A 198 -20.13 -9.34 1.51
N VAL A 199 -19.55 -8.33 0.88
CA VAL A 199 -18.70 -8.50 -0.29
C VAL A 199 -17.36 -7.82 -0.11
N LEU A 200 -16.33 -8.26 -0.82
CA LEU A 200 -15.01 -7.63 -0.75
C LEU A 200 -15.09 -6.14 -1.10
N ALA A 201 -14.44 -5.33 -0.29
CA ALA A 201 -14.30 -3.89 -0.50
C ALA A 201 -13.39 -3.54 -1.70
N CYS A 202 -12.68 -4.52 -2.24
CA CYS A 202 -12.03 -4.47 -3.55
C CYS A 202 -12.65 -5.57 -4.44
N PRO A 203 -13.50 -5.23 -5.42
CA PRO A 203 -14.10 -6.23 -6.29
C PRO A 203 -13.03 -7.01 -7.07
N PRO A 204 -13.08 -8.36 -7.12
CA PRO A 204 -12.04 -9.18 -7.73
C PRO A 204 -11.65 -8.81 -9.16
N VAL A 205 -12.63 -8.44 -10.00
CA VAL A 205 -12.37 -8.06 -11.40
C VAL A 205 -11.67 -6.69 -11.49
N VAL A 206 -11.95 -5.78 -10.54
CA VAL A 206 -11.29 -4.48 -10.44
C VAL A 206 -9.86 -4.68 -9.98
N GLU A 207 -9.66 -5.49 -8.93
CA GLU A 207 -8.33 -5.91 -8.45
C GLU A 207 -7.50 -6.54 -9.58
N ALA A 208 -8.09 -7.47 -10.32
CA ALA A 208 -7.46 -8.09 -11.48
C ALA A 208 -7.05 -7.07 -12.55
N SER A 209 -7.92 -6.10 -12.87
CA SER A 209 -7.60 -5.04 -13.86
C SER A 209 -6.34 -4.25 -13.49
N ILE A 210 -6.11 -4.04 -12.19
CA ILE A 210 -4.94 -3.34 -11.67
C ILE A 210 -3.67 -4.18 -11.85
N TYR A 211 -3.75 -5.50 -11.67
CA TYR A 211 -2.61 -6.38 -11.88
C TYR A 211 -2.18 -6.46 -13.35
N LEU A 212 -3.09 -6.32 -14.32
CA LEU A 212 -2.75 -6.34 -15.75
C LEU A 212 -1.78 -5.24 -16.18
N ASP A 213 -1.79 -4.12 -15.46
CA ASP A 213 -0.95 -2.94 -15.71
C ASP A 213 0.18 -2.79 -14.68
N SER A 214 0.30 -3.73 -13.74
CA SER A 214 1.32 -3.67 -12.68
C SER A 214 2.73 -3.76 -13.24
N GLY A 215 3.64 -2.95 -12.68
CA GLY A 215 5.05 -2.95 -13.06
C GLY A 215 5.37 -2.38 -14.45
N ARG A 216 4.38 -1.83 -15.18
CA ARG A 216 4.60 -1.23 -16.50
C ARG A 216 5.17 0.19 -16.48
N PRO A 217 4.74 1.11 -15.60
CA PRO A 217 5.30 2.46 -15.61
C PRO A 217 6.79 2.42 -15.23
N ASP A 218 7.64 2.90 -16.14
CA ASP A 218 9.05 3.09 -15.87
C ASP A 218 9.24 4.31 -14.94
N LEU A 219 9.59 4.04 -13.70
CA LEU A 219 9.85 5.09 -12.71
C LEU A 219 11.31 5.52 -12.68
N MET A 220 12.23 4.88 -13.41
CA MET A 220 13.66 5.18 -13.31
C MET A 220 14.00 6.66 -13.54
N PRO A 221 13.43 7.35 -14.55
CA PRO A 221 13.69 8.78 -14.73
C PRO A 221 13.26 9.65 -13.53
N ILE A 222 12.20 9.22 -12.83
CA ILE A 222 11.74 9.89 -11.60
C ILE A 222 12.68 9.57 -10.44
N ILE A 223 12.99 8.29 -10.26
CA ILE A 223 13.80 7.77 -9.14
C ILE A 223 15.19 8.41 -9.12
N GLU A 224 15.85 8.48 -10.28
CA GLU A 224 17.21 9.01 -10.43
C GLU A 224 17.30 10.52 -10.17
N SER A 225 16.18 11.24 -10.26
CA SER A 225 16.11 12.69 -10.04
C SER A 225 15.46 13.09 -8.72
N LEU A 226 14.98 12.13 -7.92
CA LEU A 226 14.22 12.39 -6.70
C LEU A 226 15.17 12.76 -5.54
N PRO A 227 15.17 14.02 -5.05
CA PRO A 227 16.16 14.48 -4.05
C PRO A 227 15.86 13.99 -2.63
N HIS A 228 14.69 13.40 -2.40
CA HIS A 228 14.20 12.99 -1.08
C HIS A 228 15.10 11.92 -0.46
N PRO A 229 15.32 11.93 0.87
CA PRO A 229 15.72 10.75 1.61
C PRO A 229 14.70 9.63 1.40
N VAL A 230 15.16 8.46 0.99
CA VAL A 230 14.31 7.29 0.70
C VAL A 230 14.85 6.07 1.45
N THR A 231 14.02 5.45 2.29
CA THR A 231 14.31 4.14 2.87
C THR A 231 13.46 3.09 2.16
N VAL A 232 14.10 2.04 1.63
CA VAL A 232 13.44 0.88 1.02
C VAL A 232 13.54 -0.30 1.97
N LEU A 233 12.41 -0.75 2.51
CA LEU A 233 12.34 -2.00 3.25
C LEU A 233 12.04 -3.12 2.24
N ARG A 234 12.90 -4.12 2.14
CA ARG A 234 12.74 -5.19 1.14
C ARG A 234 12.71 -6.56 1.81
N ALA A 235 11.69 -7.35 1.46
CA ALA A 235 11.53 -8.71 1.95
C ALA A 235 12.43 -9.71 1.20
N HIS A 236 12.39 -10.98 1.60
CA HIS A 236 13.17 -12.03 0.91
C HIS A 236 12.87 -12.07 -0.60
N LYS A 237 13.95 -12.25 -1.36
CA LYS A 237 13.92 -12.24 -2.82
C LYS A 237 13.04 -13.37 -3.36
N ARG A 238 12.36 -13.08 -4.46
CA ARG A 238 11.71 -14.10 -5.29
C ARG A 238 12.74 -14.97 -6.00
N GLU A 239 12.79 -16.27 -5.68
CA GLU A 239 13.79 -17.20 -6.25
C GLU A 239 13.45 -17.62 -7.69
N THR A 240 12.16 -17.87 -7.99
CA THR A 240 11.70 -18.19 -9.36
C THR A 240 10.30 -17.58 -9.64
N ARG A 241 10.02 -17.28 -10.92
CA ARG A 241 8.66 -16.95 -11.40
C ARG A 241 7.86 -18.20 -11.83
N GLU A 242 8.45 -19.38 -11.70
CA GLU A 242 7.81 -20.65 -12.06
C GLU A 242 6.93 -21.15 -10.91
N GLY A 243 5.67 -21.52 -11.22
CA GLY A 243 4.71 -22.03 -10.25
C GLY A 243 3.49 -21.13 -10.04
N PRO A 244 2.60 -21.50 -9.09
CA PRO A 244 1.40 -20.73 -8.81
C PRO A 244 1.75 -19.31 -8.32
N MET A 245 0.85 -18.36 -8.55
CA MET A 245 1.01 -16.97 -8.14
C MET A 245 1.15 -16.88 -6.61
N ASP A 246 2.35 -16.59 -6.15
CA ASP A 246 2.70 -16.38 -4.74
C ASP A 246 3.09 -14.91 -4.52
N PHE A 247 2.31 -14.23 -3.71
CA PHE A 247 2.53 -12.83 -3.34
C PHE A 247 3.38 -12.66 -2.09
N SER A 248 3.85 -13.74 -1.46
CA SER A 248 4.68 -13.65 -0.25
C SER A 248 6.14 -13.28 -0.55
N GLN A 249 6.61 -13.52 -1.76
CA GLN A 249 7.97 -13.19 -2.17
C GLN A 249 8.06 -11.72 -2.64
N SER A 250 9.19 -11.07 -2.37
CA SER A 250 9.39 -9.66 -2.73
C SER A 250 9.33 -9.43 -4.24
N PRO A 251 8.55 -8.45 -4.73
CA PRO A 251 8.59 -7.98 -6.12
C PRO A 251 9.64 -6.89 -6.35
N THR A 252 10.29 -6.42 -5.29
CA THR A 252 11.17 -5.24 -5.28
C THR A 252 12.51 -5.58 -5.93
N TRP A 253 12.95 -4.75 -6.88
CA TRP A 253 14.30 -4.87 -7.43
C TRP A 253 15.38 -4.57 -6.38
N GLU A 254 16.38 -5.45 -6.28
CA GLU A 254 17.46 -5.32 -5.28
C GLU A 254 18.33 -4.07 -5.47
N GLY A 255 18.43 -3.55 -6.70
CA GLY A 255 19.15 -2.31 -7.02
C GLY A 255 18.35 -1.04 -6.77
N LEU A 256 17.08 -1.14 -6.36
CA LEU A 256 16.18 0.00 -6.28
C LEU A 256 16.68 1.12 -5.37
N ALA A 257 17.12 0.78 -4.15
CA ALA A 257 17.58 1.79 -3.21
C ALA A 257 18.80 2.56 -3.75
N ALA A 258 19.73 1.87 -4.42
CA ALA A 258 20.92 2.48 -5.00
C ALA A 258 20.62 3.38 -6.22
N ALA A 259 19.45 3.25 -6.83
CA ALA A 259 19.01 4.13 -7.92
C ALA A 259 18.51 5.50 -7.42
N PHE A 260 18.09 5.62 -6.16
CA PHE A 260 17.74 6.90 -5.57
C PHE A 260 19.01 7.67 -5.16
N PRO A 261 19.11 8.98 -5.43
CA PRO A 261 20.23 9.81 -4.98
C PRO A 261 20.52 9.71 -3.47
N ASN A 262 19.48 9.61 -2.65
CA ASN A 262 19.55 9.52 -1.19
C ASN A 262 18.83 8.25 -0.68
N GLY A 263 19.05 7.12 -1.34
CA GLY A 263 18.41 5.85 -1.01
C GLY A 263 19.16 5.01 0.03
N GLN A 264 18.41 4.33 0.90
CA GLN A 264 18.89 3.36 1.88
C GLN A 264 18.12 2.04 1.72
N ASP A 265 18.84 0.94 1.50
CA ASP A 265 18.26 -0.42 1.50
C ASP A 265 18.24 -1.00 2.91
N VAL A 266 17.11 -1.60 3.29
CA VAL A 266 16.94 -2.38 4.51
C VAL A 266 16.40 -3.74 4.10
N TYR A 267 17.30 -4.71 3.97
CA TYR A 267 16.96 -6.08 3.58
C TYR A 267 16.54 -6.90 4.80
N LEU A 268 15.33 -7.47 4.72
CA LEU A 268 14.65 -8.22 5.78
C LEU A 268 14.32 -9.63 5.27
N PRO A 269 15.33 -10.52 5.10
CA PRO A 269 15.15 -11.86 4.52
C PRO A 269 14.27 -12.79 5.34
N GLU A 270 14.01 -12.48 6.61
CA GLU A 270 13.11 -13.22 7.48
C GLU A 270 11.63 -12.86 7.29
N LEU A 271 11.34 -11.79 6.55
CA LEU A 271 9.99 -11.30 6.29
C LEU A 271 9.55 -11.59 4.86
N THR A 272 8.24 -11.62 4.65
CA THR A 272 7.58 -11.73 3.35
C THR A 272 7.18 -10.34 2.83
N HIS A 273 6.64 -10.27 1.63
CA HIS A 273 6.06 -9.05 1.04
C HIS A 273 5.10 -8.31 1.97
N PHE A 274 4.49 -9.01 2.93
CA PHE A 274 3.56 -8.46 3.91
C PHE A 274 4.25 -7.89 5.16
N ILE A 275 5.37 -7.16 4.98
CA ILE A 275 6.13 -6.52 6.06
C ILE A 275 5.23 -5.73 7.03
N PRO A 276 4.30 -4.85 6.57
CA PRO A 276 3.44 -4.11 7.49
C PRO A 276 2.53 -5.00 8.34
N MET A 277 2.17 -6.19 7.83
CA MET A 277 1.27 -7.12 8.51
C MET A 277 2.01 -8.07 9.46
N GLN A 278 3.27 -8.38 9.17
CA GLN A 278 4.12 -9.18 10.06
C GLN A 278 4.76 -8.33 11.17
N ARG A 279 5.22 -7.14 10.82
CA ARG A 279 6.01 -6.25 11.68
C ARG A 279 5.55 -4.79 11.58
N PRO A 280 4.30 -4.47 11.95
CA PRO A 280 3.84 -3.08 12.00
C PRO A 280 4.71 -2.20 12.92
N ASP A 281 5.29 -2.78 13.97
CA ASP A 281 6.26 -2.15 14.88
C ASP A 281 7.54 -1.71 14.19
N LEU A 282 8.05 -2.53 13.26
CA LEU A 282 9.26 -2.23 12.50
C LEU A 282 9.00 -1.07 11.54
N VAL A 283 7.87 -1.10 10.83
CA VAL A 283 7.47 0.00 9.94
C VAL A 283 7.30 1.29 10.74
N ALA A 284 6.59 1.26 11.88
CA ALA A 284 6.44 2.41 12.76
C ALA A 284 7.78 2.95 13.28
N SER A 285 8.74 2.07 13.57
CA SER A 285 10.07 2.46 14.02
C SER A 285 10.83 3.24 12.94
N HIS A 286 10.76 2.81 11.67
CA HIS A 286 11.36 3.55 10.56
C HIS A 286 10.68 4.91 10.32
N ILE A 287 9.36 4.99 10.45
CA ILE A 287 8.64 6.28 10.38
C ILE A 287 9.13 7.23 11.47
N LYS A 288 9.33 6.74 12.71
CA LYS A 288 9.87 7.56 13.82
C LYS A 288 11.28 8.05 13.55
N VAL A 289 12.14 7.22 12.94
CA VAL A 289 13.50 7.64 12.54
C VAL A 289 13.44 8.76 11.52
N LEU A 290 12.62 8.63 10.47
CA LEU A 290 12.42 9.69 9.47
C LEU A 290 11.79 10.95 10.07
N ALA A 291 10.95 10.82 11.09
CA ALA A 291 10.37 11.95 11.79
C ALA A 291 11.37 12.73 12.64
N ALA A 292 12.42 12.07 13.15
CA ALA A 292 13.46 12.68 13.97
C ALA A 292 14.60 13.31 13.15
N ALA A 293 14.69 13.02 11.85
CA ALA A 293 15.78 13.48 10.98
C ALA A 293 15.63 14.93 10.47
N THR A 294 14.90 15.79 11.19
CA THR A 294 14.66 17.21 10.87
C THR A 294 15.92 18.05 10.90
#